data_AF-A0A2R6MMT7-F1
#
_entry.id   AF-A0A2R6MMT7-F1
#
_cell.length_a   1.000
_cell.length_b   1.000
_cell.length_c   1.000
_cell.angle_alpha   90.00
_cell.angle_beta   90.00
_cell.angle_gamma   90.00
#
_symmetry.space_group_name_H-M   'P 1'
#
loop_
_entity.id
_entity.type
_entity.pdbx_description
1 polymer ?
#
loop_
_entity_poly.entity_id
_entity_poly.type
_entity_poly.pdbx_seq_one_letter_code
_entity_poly.pdbx_strand_id
1 'polypeptide(L)'
;MTGDPRTRERFRTSRRRFLGATVTTATGALAGVGGLGSTAAQSASQEIRLGGEIAGWRGRAPDSIDGESNPTLNLEAGTTYRVVWENLDGMGHNFALLDSADETLERTQILSEKGETQALEFTAREAMAEYICEPHSGTMRGTISIGDGLAAETATATETPDGEDSVVSSGPTIALDTVADGFEVPTDFAAPPGDDRRFVI
;
A
#
# COMPACT_ATOMS: atom_id res chain seq x y z
N MET A 1 26.53 25.60 -63.79
CA MET A 1 27.04 26.89 -63.31
C MET A 1 25.98 27.46 -62.38
N THR A 2 25.88 26.95 -61.16
CA THR A 2 26.51 27.42 -59.91
C THR A 2 25.80 28.64 -59.32
N GLY A 3 25.17 28.41 -58.17
CA GLY A 3 24.73 29.45 -57.24
C GLY A 3 24.42 28.82 -55.88
N ASP A 4 25.28 29.10 -54.89
CA ASP A 4 25.02 28.97 -53.45
C ASP A 4 25.28 30.37 -52.86
N PRO A 5 24.45 30.86 -51.92
CA PRO A 5 24.89 30.79 -50.51
C PRO A 5 23.74 30.55 -49.50
N ARG A 6 23.95 29.59 -48.60
CA ARG A 6 23.76 29.61 -47.13
C ARG A 6 22.59 30.46 -46.56
N THR A 7 21.76 29.87 -45.69
CA THR A 7 21.76 30.07 -44.20
C THR A 7 20.51 29.48 -43.51
N ARG A 8 20.74 28.48 -42.64
CA ARG A 8 19.95 27.99 -41.47
C ARG A 8 18.46 28.38 -41.34
N GLU A 9 17.56 27.42 -41.53
CA GLU A 9 16.26 27.42 -40.87
C GLU A 9 16.35 26.73 -39.49
N ARG A 10 16.07 27.52 -38.44
CA ARG A 10 15.94 27.06 -37.06
C ARG A 10 14.50 26.60 -36.83
N PHE A 11 14.35 25.41 -36.25
CA PHE A 11 13.10 24.89 -35.73
C PHE A 11 12.45 25.91 -34.77
N ARG A 12 11.22 26.32 -35.09
CA ARG A 12 10.42 27.22 -34.26
C ARG A 12 9.96 26.50 -32.99
N THR A 13 10.66 26.74 -31.88
CA THR A 13 10.17 26.42 -30.53
C THR A 13 8.91 27.24 -30.25
N SER A 14 7.78 26.56 -30.10
CA SER A 14 6.53 27.13 -29.60
C SER A 14 6.67 27.44 -28.11
N ARG A 15 6.93 28.71 -27.77
CA ARG A 15 6.95 29.20 -26.39
C ARG A 15 5.52 29.53 -25.97
N ARG A 16 4.86 28.58 -25.30
CA ARG A 16 3.58 28.81 -24.64
C ARG A 16 3.78 29.80 -23.49
N ARG A 17 3.03 30.89 -23.57
CA ARG A 17 2.92 31.95 -22.56
C ARG A 17 2.37 31.36 -21.28
N PHE A 18 3.12 31.47 -20.18
CA PHE A 18 2.55 31.40 -18.84
C PHE A 18 2.49 32.83 -18.30
N LEU A 19 1.27 33.31 -18.05
CA LEU A 19 1.01 34.55 -17.33
C LEU A 19 1.43 34.32 -15.87
N GLY A 20 2.44 35.07 -15.42
CA GLY A 20 2.79 35.16 -14.01
C GLY A 20 1.78 36.03 -13.28
N ALA A 21 1.02 35.44 -12.35
CA ALA A 21 0.20 36.17 -11.40
C ALA A 21 1.11 36.66 -10.27
N THR A 22 1.26 37.99 -10.19
CA THR A 22 1.84 38.72 -9.07
C THR A 22 0.96 38.53 -7.84
N VAL A 23 1.46 37.83 -6.81
CA VAL A 23 0.87 37.85 -5.46
C VAL A 23 1.46 39.05 -4.73
N THR A 24 0.70 40.13 -4.68
CA THR A 24 0.98 41.25 -3.78
C THR A 24 0.54 40.85 -2.37
N THR A 25 1.47 40.59 -1.47
CA THR A 25 1.17 40.47 -0.04
C THR A 25 0.77 41.85 0.49
N ALA A 26 -0.54 42.11 0.56
CA ALA A 26 -1.09 43.26 1.26
C ALA A 26 -1.07 42.99 2.76
N THR A 27 -0.17 43.67 3.48
CA THR A 27 -0.21 43.79 4.93
C THR A 27 -1.47 44.55 5.31
N GLY A 28 -2.47 43.87 5.86
CA GLY A 28 -3.72 44.47 6.29
C GLY A 28 -4.28 43.74 7.50
N ALA A 29 -4.10 44.32 8.68
CA ALA A 29 -4.77 43.89 9.91
C ALA A 29 -6.22 44.38 9.88
N LEU A 30 -7.19 43.46 9.93
CA LEU A 30 -8.57 43.73 10.31
C LEU A 30 -9.07 42.62 11.24
N ALA A 31 -9.48 43.03 12.44
CA ALA A 31 -10.14 42.21 13.44
C ALA A 31 -11.62 41.97 13.04
N GLY A 32 -12.14 40.77 13.31
CA GLY A 32 -13.58 40.57 13.50
C GLY A 32 -14.20 39.29 12.90
N VAL A 33 -14.63 38.41 13.81
CA VAL A 33 -15.86 37.59 13.84
C VAL A 33 -16.14 36.51 12.77
N GLY A 34 -16.13 35.25 13.23
CA GLY A 34 -17.21 34.29 12.99
C GLY A 34 -17.45 33.80 11.56
N GLY A 35 -16.67 32.81 11.13
CA GLY A 35 -16.98 31.98 9.97
C GLY A 35 -16.29 30.64 10.11
N LEU A 36 -16.97 29.67 10.72
CA LEU A 36 -16.57 28.26 10.76
C LEU A 36 -16.71 27.69 9.34
N GLY A 37 -15.75 28.01 8.48
CA GLY A 37 -15.53 27.28 7.25
C GLY A 37 -14.84 25.99 7.61
N SER A 38 -15.59 24.89 7.73
CA SER A 38 -15.02 23.56 7.67
C SER A 38 -14.28 23.46 6.33
N THR A 39 -12.96 23.65 6.36
CA THR A 39 -12.11 23.07 5.33
C THR A 39 -12.36 21.58 5.43
N ALA A 40 -13.20 21.03 4.56
CA ALA A 40 -13.26 19.58 4.38
C ALA A 40 -11.80 19.14 4.24
N ALA A 41 -11.32 18.37 5.21
CA ALA A 41 -10.00 17.77 5.13
C ALA A 41 -10.01 16.97 3.83
N GLN A 42 -9.39 17.51 2.79
CA GLN A 42 -9.12 16.74 1.59
C GLN A 42 -8.17 15.67 2.07
N SER A 43 -8.69 14.44 2.23
CA SER A 43 -7.87 13.28 2.54
C SER A 43 -6.82 13.20 1.43
N ALA A 44 -5.59 13.60 1.75
CA ALA A 44 -4.50 13.50 0.81
C ALA A 44 -4.30 12.01 0.49
N SER A 45 -4.07 11.69 -0.79
CA SER A 45 -3.77 10.32 -1.22
C SER A 45 -2.60 9.78 -0.40
N GLN A 46 -2.72 8.57 0.15
CA GLN A 46 -1.60 7.92 0.84
C GLN A 46 -0.56 7.47 -0.20
N GLU A 47 0.69 7.92 -0.06
CA GLU A 47 1.74 7.65 -1.05
C GLU A 47 2.47 6.34 -0.73
N ILE A 48 2.61 5.50 -1.76
CA ILE A 48 3.42 4.29 -1.74
C ILE A 48 4.56 4.50 -2.75
N ARG A 49 5.79 4.19 -2.38
CA ARG A 49 6.96 4.28 -3.27
C ARG A 49 7.57 2.92 -3.52
N LEU A 50 7.80 2.62 -4.79
CA LEU A 50 8.45 1.41 -5.27
C LEU A 50 9.64 1.76 -6.18
N GLY A 51 10.54 0.81 -6.37
CA GLY A 51 11.51 0.80 -7.47
C GLY A 51 11.30 -0.44 -8.32
N GLY A 52 11.26 -0.28 -9.64
CA GLY A 52 11.11 -1.39 -10.59
C GLY A 52 12.45 -1.83 -11.15
N GLU A 53 12.74 -3.13 -11.04
CA GLU A 53 13.83 -3.81 -11.74
C GLU A 53 13.38 -5.23 -12.10
N ILE A 54 13.97 -5.87 -13.11
CA ILE A 54 13.59 -7.22 -13.56
C ILE A 54 13.60 -8.24 -12.41
N ALA A 55 14.44 -8.04 -11.39
CA ALA A 55 14.48 -8.93 -10.22
C ALA A 55 13.22 -8.86 -9.35
N GLY A 56 12.46 -7.76 -9.40
CA GLY A 56 11.24 -7.55 -8.61
C GLY A 56 10.94 -6.07 -8.36
N TRP A 57 9.81 -5.81 -7.71
CA TRP A 57 9.54 -4.51 -7.11
C TRP A 57 10.32 -4.37 -5.81
N ARG A 58 11.05 -3.27 -5.61
CA ARG A 58 11.67 -2.92 -4.33
C ARG A 58 10.81 -1.90 -3.60
N GLY A 59 10.32 -2.21 -2.40
CA GLY A 59 9.66 -1.22 -1.56
C GLY A 59 10.62 -0.09 -1.15
N ARG A 60 10.12 1.15 -1.10
CA ARG A 60 10.89 2.36 -0.74
C ARG A 60 10.18 3.26 0.27
N ALA A 61 8.85 3.27 0.26
CA ALA A 61 8.03 3.95 1.26
C ALA A 61 6.61 3.37 1.23
N PRO A 62 5.90 3.28 2.36
CA PRO A 62 6.32 3.64 3.72
C PRO A 62 7.44 2.75 4.28
N ASP A 63 7.98 3.09 5.46
CA ASP A 63 9.05 2.33 6.13
C ASP A 63 8.70 0.85 6.33
N SER A 64 7.41 0.53 6.47
CA SER A 64 6.91 -0.83 6.64
C SER A 64 7.11 -1.73 5.42
N ILE A 65 7.53 -1.20 4.27
CA ILE A 65 7.87 -1.98 3.08
C ILE A 65 9.28 -1.69 2.56
N ASP A 66 10.06 -0.80 3.20
CA ASP A 66 11.35 -0.40 2.66
C ASP A 66 12.33 -1.58 2.59
N GLY A 67 12.94 -1.76 1.41
CA GLY A 67 13.91 -2.81 1.15
C GLY A 67 13.31 -4.19 0.89
N GLU A 68 12.00 -4.36 1.06
CA GLU A 68 11.32 -5.62 0.72
C GLU A 68 11.24 -5.81 -0.80
N SER A 69 11.36 -7.07 -1.24
CA SER A 69 11.13 -7.47 -2.61
C SER A 69 9.67 -7.92 -2.76
N ASN A 70 8.97 -7.36 -3.73
CA ASN A 70 7.55 -7.58 -4.00
C ASN A 70 6.68 -7.47 -2.73
N PRO A 71 6.76 -6.35 -1.99
CA PRO A 71 6.08 -6.20 -0.71
C PRO A 71 4.57 -6.40 -0.83
N THR A 72 3.93 -6.93 0.21
CA THR A 72 2.46 -6.89 0.28
C THR A 72 2.00 -5.46 0.53
N LEU A 73 1.10 -4.94 -0.31
CA LEU A 73 0.48 -3.65 -0.09
C LEU A 73 -0.75 -3.83 0.79
N ASN A 74 -0.64 -3.43 2.06
CA ASN A 74 -1.77 -3.41 2.99
C ASN A 74 -2.52 -2.08 2.81
N LEU A 75 -3.72 -2.17 2.23
CA LEU A 75 -4.55 -1.03 1.85
C LEU A 75 -5.87 -1.06 2.60
N GLU A 76 -6.49 0.10 2.72
CA GLU A 76 -7.79 0.25 3.35
C GLU A 76 -8.88 0.47 2.29
N ALA A 77 -9.96 -0.32 2.32
CA ALA A 77 -11.06 -0.17 1.37
C ALA A 77 -11.65 1.25 1.41
N GLY A 78 -11.84 1.86 0.24
CA GLY A 78 -12.35 3.22 0.11
C GLY A 78 -11.30 4.32 0.26
N THR A 79 -10.07 4.01 0.66
CA THR A 79 -8.98 4.98 0.72
C THR A 79 -8.30 5.15 -0.63
N THR A 80 -8.01 6.40 -0.99
CA THR A 80 -7.25 6.74 -2.20
C THR A 80 -5.75 6.65 -1.93
N TYR A 81 -5.06 5.85 -2.74
CA TYR A 81 -3.62 5.68 -2.72
C TYR A 81 -3.00 6.24 -4.00
N ARG A 82 -1.74 6.65 -3.89
CA ARG A 82 -0.90 7.00 -5.04
C ARG A 82 0.40 6.22 -4.99
N VAL A 83 0.53 5.23 -5.88
CA VAL A 83 1.79 4.50 -6.08
C VAL A 83 2.67 5.34 -6.99
N VAL A 84 3.87 5.67 -6.53
CA VAL A 84 4.94 6.29 -7.32
C VAL A 84 6.06 5.26 -7.45
N TRP A 85 6.51 4.99 -8.68
CA TRP A 85 7.60 4.05 -8.90
C TRP A 85 8.69 4.64 -9.77
N GLU A 86 9.94 4.25 -9.49
CA GLU A 86 11.15 4.63 -10.25
C GLU A 86 11.70 3.42 -11.01
N ASN A 87 12.07 3.58 -12.27
CA ASN A 87 12.77 2.55 -13.03
C ASN A 87 14.25 2.46 -12.60
N LEU A 88 14.68 1.35 -12.00
CA LEU A 88 16.03 1.23 -11.43
C LEU A 88 17.07 0.64 -12.40
N ASP A 89 16.64 -0.09 -13.42
CA ASP A 89 17.52 -0.86 -14.31
C ASP A 89 17.47 -0.42 -15.78
N GLY A 90 16.52 0.43 -16.16
CA GLY A 90 16.33 0.94 -17.52
C GLY A 90 15.59 -0.03 -18.45
N MET A 91 15.02 -1.11 -17.92
CA MET A 91 14.22 -2.05 -18.70
C MET A 91 12.76 -1.59 -18.78
N GLY A 92 11.99 -2.20 -19.68
CA GLY A 92 10.59 -1.84 -19.89
C GLY A 92 9.69 -2.27 -18.73
N HIS A 93 9.20 -1.31 -17.94
CA HIS A 93 8.36 -1.57 -16.77
C HIS A 93 7.06 -0.78 -16.80
N ASN A 94 6.01 -1.36 -16.27
CA ASN A 94 4.78 -0.65 -15.89
C ASN A 94 4.25 -1.21 -14.57
N PHE A 95 3.34 -0.48 -13.93
CA PHE A 95 2.64 -0.96 -12.75
C PHE A 95 1.17 -1.22 -13.12
N ALA A 96 0.69 -2.45 -12.93
CA ALA A 96 -0.68 -2.84 -13.22
C ALA A 96 -1.32 -3.51 -11.99
N LEU A 97 -2.55 -3.10 -11.67
CA LEU A 97 -3.38 -3.71 -10.62
C LEU A 97 -4.24 -4.80 -11.23
N LEU A 98 -4.29 -5.96 -10.58
CA LEU A 98 -5.08 -7.11 -11.00
C LEU A 98 -6.14 -7.46 -9.97
N ASP A 99 -7.23 -8.07 -10.44
CA ASP A 99 -8.16 -8.79 -9.57
C ASP A 99 -7.73 -10.24 -9.33
N SER A 100 -8.56 -10.99 -8.59
CA SER A 100 -8.31 -12.39 -8.24
C SER A 100 -8.41 -13.36 -9.43
N ALA A 101 -8.85 -12.89 -10.60
CA ALA A 101 -8.91 -13.64 -11.85
C ALA A 101 -7.79 -13.23 -12.83
N ASP A 102 -6.77 -12.49 -12.37
CA ASP A 102 -5.70 -11.88 -13.17
C ASP A 102 -6.21 -10.86 -14.23
N GLU A 103 -7.42 -10.32 -14.08
CA GLU A 103 -7.91 -9.26 -14.97
C GLU A 103 -7.28 -7.91 -14.57
N THR A 104 -6.77 -7.17 -15.57
CA THR A 104 -6.21 -5.84 -15.31
C THR A 104 -7.30 -4.82 -14.99
N LEU A 105 -7.24 -4.31 -13.77
CA LEU A 105 -8.12 -3.25 -13.28
C LEU A 105 -7.67 -1.88 -13.78
N GLU A 106 -6.41 -1.55 -13.54
CA GLU A 106 -5.79 -0.27 -13.89
C GLU A 106 -4.30 -0.48 -14.16
N ARG A 107 -3.68 0.37 -14.99
CA ARG A 107 -2.25 0.27 -15.29
C ARG A 107 -1.62 1.60 -15.66
N THR A 108 -0.31 1.70 -15.45
CA THR A 108 0.51 2.77 -16.01
C THR A 108 1.01 2.41 -17.41
N GLN A 109 1.59 3.39 -18.12
CA GLN A 109 2.30 3.14 -19.38
C GLN A 109 3.63 2.43 -19.11
N ILE A 110 4.23 1.84 -20.15
CA ILE A 110 5.57 1.27 -20.05
C ILE A 110 6.61 2.39 -20.15
N LEU A 111 7.50 2.48 -19.16
CA LEU A 111 8.71 3.31 -19.19
C LEU A 111 9.94 2.45 -19.41
N SER A 112 10.96 2.97 -20.09
CA SER A 112 12.20 2.23 -20.41
C SER A 112 13.45 3.07 -20.26
N GLU A 113 13.38 4.14 -19.47
CA GLU A 113 14.52 4.97 -19.11
C GLU A 113 14.83 4.82 -17.62
N LYS A 114 16.10 4.57 -17.30
CA LYS A 114 16.56 4.44 -15.91
C LYS A 114 16.43 5.77 -15.19
N GLY A 115 15.87 5.74 -13.98
CA GLY A 115 15.60 6.92 -13.13
C GLY A 115 14.30 7.63 -13.49
N GLU A 116 13.60 7.22 -14.54
CA GLU A 116 12.27 7.77 -14.85
C GLU A 116 11.26 7.32 -13.80
N THR A 117 10.29 8.18 -13.49
CA THR A 117 9.25 7.93 -12.50
C THR A 117 7.86 8.08 -13.08
N GLN A 118 6.93 7.26 -12.60
CA GLN A 118 5.52 7.37 -12.93
C GLN A 118 4.66 7.13 -11.70
N ALA A 119 3.42 7.62 -11.74
CA ALA A 119 2.46 7.41 -10.68
C ALA A 119 1.14 6.82 -11.20
N LEU A 120 0.50 6.02 -10.36
CA LEU A 120 -0.89 5.58 -10.48
C LEU A 120 -1.65 5.99 -9.22
N GLU A 121 -2.72 6.74 -9.39
CA GLU A 121 -3.66 7.08 -8.30
C GLU A 121 -4.92 6.22 -8.46
N PHE A 122 -5.35 5.57 -7.39
CA PHE A 122 -6.50 4.67 -7.40
C PHE A 122 -7.17 4.63 -6.02
N THR A 123 -8.45 4.24 -6.00
CA THR A 123 -9.17 3.96 -4.75
C THR A 123 -9.16 2.46 -4.48
N ALA A 124 -8.67 2.08 -3.31
CA ALA A 124 -8.59 0.68 -2.91
C ALA A 124 -10.00 0.08 -2.75
N ARG A 125 -10.18 -1.14 -3.26
CA ARG A 125 -11.44 -1.89 -3.24
C ARG A 125 -11.17 -3.38 -3.17
N GLU A 126 -12.12 -4.13 -2.62
CA GLU A 126 -12.01 -5.58 -2.37
C GLU A 126 -11.62 -6.42 -3.59
N ALA A 127 -11.96 -5.95 -4.79
CA ALA A 127 -11.61 -6.65 -6.02
C ALA A 127 -10.11 -6.61 -6.35
N MET A 128 -9.30 -5.75 -5.72
CA MET A 128 -7.85 -5.69 -5.94
C MET A 128 -7.15 -6.82 -5.19
N ALA A 129 -6.40 -7.65 -5.91
CA ALA A 129 -5.72 -8.81 -5.34
C ALA A 129 -4.19 -8.74 -5.47
N GLU A 130 -3.69 -8.26 -6.61
CA GLU A 130 -2.26 -8.28 -6.91
C GLU A 130 -1.84 -7.05 -7.73
N TYR A 131 -0.53 -6.81 -7.77
CA TYR A 131 0.07 -5.83 -8.67
C TYR A 131 1.27 -6.45 -9.38
N ILE A 132 1.43 -6.11 -10.66
CA ILE A 132 2.47 -6.69 -11.52
C ILE A 132 3.16 -5.64 -12.41
N CYS A 133 4.29 -6.04 -12.96
CA CYS A 133 4.80 -5.51 -14.22
C CYS A 133 4.41 -6.47 -15.36
N GLU A 134 3.64 -6.00 -16.35
CA GLU A 134 3.11 -6.87 -17.43
C GLU A 134 4.24 -7.54 -18.25
N PRO A 135 5.33 -6.84 -18.65
CA PRO A 135 6.47 -7.47 -19.32
C PRO A 135 7.27 -8.49 -18.49
N HIS A 136 7.19 -8.43 -17.15
CA HIS A 136 8.05 -9.18 -16.22
C HIS A 136 7.25 -9.86 -15.10
N SER A 137 6.05 -10.36 -15.43
CA SER A 137 5.08 -10.87 -14.45
C SER A 137 5.54 -12.09 -13.66
N GLY A 138 6.58 -12.80 -14.12
CA GLY A 138 7.18 -13.93 -13.42
C GLY A 138 8.06 -13.56 -12.23
N THR A 139 8.52 -12.31 -12.14
CA THR A 139 9.43 -11.84 -11.08
C THR A 139 8.94 -10.57 -10.38
N MET A 140 8.22 -9.71 -11.11
CA MET A 140 7.70 -8.44 -10.61
C MET A 140 6.20 -8.55 -10.33
N ARG A 141 5.85 -9.27 -9.26
CA ARG A 141 4.47 -9.51 -8.80
C ARG A 141 4.43 -9.45 -7.28
N GLY A 142 3.55 -8.63 -6.73
CA GLY A 142 3.28 -8.58 -5.29
C GLY A 142 1.79 -8.63 -4.98
N THR A 143 1.46 -8.94 -3.72
CA THR A 143 0.08 -9.13 -3.25
C THR A 143 -0.50 -7.83 -2.70
N ILE A 144 -1.82 -7.69 -2.78
CA ILE A 144 -2.59 -6.62 -2.15
C ILE A 144 -3.47 -7.26 -1.07
N SER A 145 -3.43 -6.70 0.13
CA SER A 145 -4.31 -7.06 1.23
C SER A 145 -5.21 -5.87 1.53
N ILE A 146 -6.53 -6.08 1.48
CA ILE A 146 -7.52 -5.04 1.76
C ILE A 146 -8.04 -5.24 3.20
N GLY A 147 -7.79 -4.25 4.06
CA GLY A 147 -8.38 -4.14 5.39
C GLY A 147 -9.67 -3.33 5.39
N ASP A 148 -10.52 -3.61 6.37
CA ASP A 148 -11.78 -2.89 6.59
C ASP A 148 -11.48 -1.48 7.10
N GLY A 149 -11.74 -0.48 6.25
CA GLY A 149 -11.56 0.93 6.56
C GLY A 149 -12.58 1.51 7.50
N LEU A 150 -12.67 0.93 8.70
CA LEU A 150 -13.34 1.58 9.81
C LEU A 150 -12.41 2.68 10.30
N ALA A 151 -12.53 3.83 9.63
CA ALA A 151 -12.07 5.13 10.09
C ALA A 151 -12.19 5.19 11.60
N ALA A 152 -11.11 5.58 12.28
CA ALA A 152 -11.06 5.77 13.71
C ALA A 152 -12.31 6.52 14.20
N GLU A 153 -13.34 5.76 14.62
CA GLU A 153 -14.37 6.27 15.48
C GLU A 153 -13.63 6.66 16.75
N THR A 154 -13.67 7.96 17.00
CA THR A 154 -13.36 8.63 18.24
C THR A 154 -13.29 7.67 19.42
N ALA A 155 -12.09 7.55 20.01
CA ALA A 155 -11.97 7.09 21.39
C ALA A 155 -12.78 8.04 22.29
N THR A 156 -14.08 7.78 22.42
CA THR A 156 -14.84 8.23 23.58
C THR A 156 -14.25 7.44 24.73
N ALA A 157 -13.41 8.10 25.52
CA ALA A 157 -13.10 7.67 26.87
C ALA A 157 -14.43 7.59 27.63
N THR A 158 -15.02 6.39 27.67
CA THR A 158 -16.06 6.08 28.64
C THR A 158 -15.36 5.79 29.95
N GLU A 159 -15.56 6.68 30.91
CA GLU A 159 -15.16 6.53 32.29
C GLU A 159 -15.62 5.18 32.85
N THR A 160 -14.72 4.54 33.58
CA THR A 160 -14.88 3.33 34.37
C THR A 160 -16.17 3.32 35.19
N PRO A 161 -16.98 2.25 35.12
CA PRO A 161 -17.67 1.75 36.29
C PRO A 161 -16.87 0.57 36.87
N ASP A 162 -16.42 0.79 38.09
CA ASP A 162 -16.11 -0.25 39.06
C ASP A 162 -17.31 -1.21 39.13
N GLY A 163 -17.10 -2.52 38.96
CA GLY A 163 -18.21 -3.47 38.90
C GLY A 163 -17.79 -4.87 38.53
N GLU A 164 -17.47 -5.64 39.56
CA GLU A 164 -17.18 -7.06 39.55
C GLU A 164 -18.29 -7.86 38.85
N ASP A 165 -17.93 -8.63 37.81
CA ASP A 165 -18.43 -9.99 37.56
C ASP A 165 -17.73 -10.57 36.33
N SER A 166 -16.67 -11.33 36.59
CA SER A 166 -15.97 -12.13 35.58
C SER A 166 -16.83 -13.34 35.23
N VAL A 167 -17.65 -13.23 34.18
CA VAL A 167 -18.50 -14.33 33.67
C VAL A 167 -17.78 -15.21 32.64
N VAL A 168 -16.46 -15.39 32.80
CA VAL A 168 -15.70 -16.42 32.08
C VAL A 168 -15.17 -17.40 33.10
N SER A 169 -15.73 -18.61 33.08
CA SER A 169 -15.17 -19.74 33.79
C SER A 169 -13.78 -20.02 33.20
N SER A 170 -12.76 -19.98 34.05
CA SER A 170 -11.40 -20.38 33.69
C SER A 170 -11.42 -21.86 33.32
N GLY A 171 -11.33 -22.15 32.02
CA GLY A 171 -11.07 -23.50 31.52
C GLY A 171 -9.64 -23.91 31.85
N PRO A 172 -9.32 -25.22 31.84
CA PRO A 172 -7.97 -25.69 32.16
C PRO A 172 -6.95 -25.10 31.19
N THR A 173 -6.05 -24.27 31.72
CA THR A 173 -4.88 -23.76 31.01
C THR A 173 -3.77 -24.81 31.03
N ILE A 174 -3.28 -25.19 29.85
CA ILE A 174 -2.05 -26.00 29.74
C ILE A 174 -0.87 -25.06 29.79
N ALA A 175 -0.10 -25.14 30.88
CA ALA A 175 1.23 -24.54 30.94
C ALA A 175 2.20 -25.44 30.17
N LEU A 176 2.89 -24.87 29.17
CA LEU A 176 3.99 -25.55 28.50
C LEU A 176 5.30 -25.07 29.13
N ASP A 177 5.92 -25.92 29.94
CA ASP A 177 7.28 -25.75 30.41
C ASP A 177 8.24 -26.34 29.37
N THR A 178 9.23 -25.56 28.94
CA THR A 178 10.19 -26.02 27.92
C THR A 178 11.31 -26.78 28.61
N VAL A 179 11.26 -28.11 28.53
CA VAL A 179 12.37 -28.98 28.97
C VAL A 179 13.20 -29.37 27.75
N ALA A 180 14.49 -29.07 27.83
CA ALA A 180 15.48 -29.49 26.83
C ALA A 180 15.61 -31.02 26.75
N ASP A 181 15.86 -31.47 25.52
CA ASP A 181 16.33 -32.78 25.08
C ASP A 181 15.46 -34.02 25.39
N GLY A 182 14.82 -34.55 24.36
CA GLY A 182 14.39 -35.95 24.31
C GLY A 182 13.03 -36.16 23.65
N PHE A 183 13.03 -36.80 22.48
CA PHE A 183 11.84 -37.36 21.84
C PHE A 183 11.11 -38.31 22.80
N GLU A 184 9.89 -37.98 23.23
CA GLU A 184 8.97 -38.96 23.81
C GLU A 184 7.57 -38.80 23.19
N VAL A 185 7.11 -39.89 22.59
CA VAL A 185 5.77 -40.04 22.02
C VAL A 185 4.79 -40.17 23.19
N PRO A 186 3.64 -39.47 23.20
CA PRO A 186 2.66 -39.61 24.27
C PRO A 186 2.10 -41.04 24.28
N THR A 187 2.37 -41.82 25.32
CA THR A 187 1.85 -43.19 25.47
C THR A 187 0.60 -43.29 26.35
N ASP A 188 -0.05 -42.18 26.69
CA ASP A 188 -1.27 -42.24 27.51
C ASP A 188 -2.35 -41.28 27.00
N PHE A 189 -3.41 -41.86 26.43
CA PHE A 189 -4.68 -41.17 26.20
C PHE A 189 -5.62 -41.59 27.32
N ALA A 190 -5.78 -40.74 28.34
CA ALA A 190 -6.84 -40.93 29.33
C ALA A 190 -8.20 -40.73 28.64
N ALA A 191 -8.96 -41.82 28.48
CA ALA A 191 -10.31 -41.75 27.97
C ALA A 191 -11.24 -41.07 28.99
N PRO A 192 -12.18 -40.22 28.55
CA PRO A 192 -13.18 -39.62 29.43
C PRO A 192 -14.04 -40.71 30.10
N PRO A 193 -14.50 -40.49 31.34
CA PRO A 193 -15.27 -41.48 32.08
C PRO A 193 -16.59 -41.79 31.34
N GLY A 194 -16.73 -43.03 30.87
CA GLY A 194 -17.93 -43.56 30.22
C GLY A 194 -17.77 -44.07 28.78
N ASP A 195 -16.56 -44.18 28.23
CA ASP A 195 -16.34 -44.72 26.88
C ASP A 195 -15.61 -46.08 26.92
N ASP A 196 -16.33 -47.17 26.67
CA ASP A 196 -15.83 -48.56 26.74
C ASP A 196 -15.14 -49.04 25.44
N ARG A 197 -14.47 -48.14 24.73
CA ARG A 197 -13.85 -48.47 23.44
C ARG A 197 -12.39 -48.86 23.62
N ARG A 198 -12.12 -50.17 23.58
CA ARG A 198 -10.75 -50.70 23.47
C ARG A 198 -10.24 -50.54 22.04
N PHE A 199 -9.21 -49.72 21.85
CA PHE A 199 -8.38 -49.77 20.65
C PHE A 199 -7.30 -50.84 20.84
N VAL A 200 -7.27 -51.82 19.94
CA VAL A 200 -6.20 -52.81 19.85
C VAL A 200 -5.13 -52.21 18.93
N ILE A 201 -3.91 -52.08 19.43
CA ILE A 201 -2.71 -51.76 18.65
C ILE A 201 -1.93 -53.05 18.44
#